data_AF-A0A4T0BQ52-F1
#
_entry.id   AF-A0A4T0BQ52-F1
#
_cell.length_a   1.000
_cell.length_b   1.000
_cell.length_c   1.000
_cell.angle_alpha   90.00
_cell.angle_beta   90.00
_cell.angle_gamma   90.00
#
_symmetry.space_group_name_H-M   'P 1'
#
loop_
_entity.id
_entity.type
_entity.pdbx_description
1 polymer ?
#
loop_
_entity_poly.entity_id
_entity_poly.type
_entity_poly.pdbx_seq_one_letter_code
_entity_poly.pdbx_strand_id
1 'polypeptide(L)'
;METFREQFWAEARTRVMRLPETSTTLFEIFVQGLYHKRFFSDNRELEQELRLKFGALASREGDHQYKGFLAKSPETWPWRVLVSLYVLADHLDAQVVRIAAVDAMILRHEKSRLMTFEDIDFAFANTSPDSKLRSLLVHITTYDLDIGSTAREDLIGMPNEFLVDVSMTLSRRLPNRRCQSCYQSALSWVQQADAVPAHFHEPQVGPPWQTLNTCYYHEHSTEEERRDCAARVAREKVLERREQDRNRG
;
A
#
# COMPACT_ATOMS: atom_id res chain seq x y z
N MET A 1 8.79 -15.34 -45.74
CA MET A 1 7.89 -16.05 -44.81
C MET A 1 8.76 -16.61 -43.71
N GLU A 2 9.10 -15.75 -42.74
CA GLU A 2 10.02 -16.10 -41.65
C GLU A 2 9.26 -16.87 -40.57
N THR A 3 9.75 -18.07 -40.27
CA THR A 3 9.24 -18.95 -39.24
C THR A 3 9.48 -18.32 -37.87
N PHE A 4 8.39 -17.89 -37.20
CA PHE A 4 8.37 -17.64 -35.76
C PHE A 4 8.78 -18.94 -35.05
N ARG A 5 10.05 -19.06 -34.66
CA ARG A 5 10.46 -20.05 -33.67
C ARG A 5 9.94 -19.54 -32.32
N GLU A 6 8.82 -20.08 -31.87
CA GLU A 6 8.38 -19.99 -30.49
C GLU A 6 9.54 -20.43 -29.58
N GLN A 7 10.19 -19.45 -28.96
CA GLN A 7 11.11 -19.70 -27.86
C GLN A 7 10.26 -20.17 -26.68
N PHE A 8 10.05 -21.48 -26.59
CA PHE A 8 9.44 -22.06 -25.41
C PHE A 8 10.36 -21.84 -24.22
N TRP A 9 9.86 -21.12 -23.22
CA TRP A 9 10.47 -20.98 -21.90
C TRP A 9 10.82 -22.36 -21.34
N ALA A 10 12.00 -22.48 -20.71
CA ALA A 10 12.47 -23.74 -20.14
C ALA A 10 11.48 -24.28 -19.10
N GLU A 11 10.84 -23.37 -18.37
CA GLU A 11 9.79 -23.56 -17.38
C GLU A 11 8.58 -24.31 -17.95
N ALA A 12 8.19 -24.01 -19.20
CA ALA A 12 7.08 -24.70 -19.87
C ALA A 12 7.40 -26.19 -20.10
N ARG A 13 8.68 -26.54 -20.24
CA ARG A 13 9.14 -27.93 -20.42
C ARG A 13 9.40 -28.62 -19.09
N THR A 14 10.03 -27.94 -18.14
CA THR A 14 10.38 -28.50 -16.83
C THR A 14 9.18 -28.57 -15.90
N ARG A 15 8.11 -27.78 -16.16
CA ARG A 15 6.99 -27.55 -15.24
C ARG A 15 7.44 -27.03 -13.87
N VAL A 16 8.61 -26.39 -13.83
CA VAL A 16 9.23 -25.85 -12.62
C VAL A 16 9.64 -24.42 -12.91
N MET A 17 9.12 -23.50 -12.10
CA MET A 17 9.52 -22.09 -12.10
C MET A 17 10.31 -21.82 -10.82
N ARG A 18 11.50 -21.23 -10.95
CA ARG A 18 12.27 -20.75 -9.80
C ARG A 18 11.84 -19.32 -9.49
N LEU A 19 11.36 -19.11 -8.27
CA LEU A 19 11.03 -17.79 -7.78
C LEU A 19 12.28 -17.14 -7.19
N PRO A 20 12.36 -15.80 -7.13
CA PRO A 20 13.33 -15.09 -6.29
C PRO A 20 13.27 -15.62 -4.87
N GLU A 21 14.30 -15.39 -4.05
CA GLU A 21 14.32 -15.79 -2.64
C GLU A 21 13.08 -15.26 -1.91
N THR A 22 12.06 -16.12 -1.83
CA THR A 22 10.75 -15.83 -1.29
C THR A 22 10.51 -16.88 -0.23
N SER A 23 10.10 -16.45 0.96
CA SER A 23 9.75 -17.43 1.99
C SER A 23 8.57 -18.28 1.53
N THR A 24 8.62 -19.59 1.80
CA THR A 24 7.50 -20.51 1.54
C THR A 24 6.19 -19.95 2.12
N THR A 25 6.27 -19.39 3.32
CA THR A 25 5.21 -18.64 4.03
C THR A 25 4.58 -17.53 3.19
N LEU A 26 5.39 -16.63 2.63
CA LEU A 26 4.89 -15.53 1.82
C LEU A 26 4.26 -16.04 0.53
N PHE A 27 4.84 -17.08 -0.06
CA PHE A 27 4.30 -17.69 -1.27
C PHE A 27 2.94 -18.37 -1.03
N GLU A 28 2.75 -19.04 0.11
CA GLU A 28 1.45 -19.62 0.48
C GLU A 28 0.36 -18.55 0.60
N ILE A 29 0.66 -17.43 1.27
CA ILE A 29 -0.27 -16.30 1.40
C ILE A 29 -0.56 -15.68 0.03
N PHE A 30 0.48 -15.53 -0.80
CA PHE A 30 0.35 -15.04 -2.16
C PHE A 30 -0.62 -15.92 -2.97
N VAL A 31 -0.47 -17.24 -2.91
CA VAL A 31 -1.37 -18.19 -3.56
C VAL A 31 -2.79 -18.06 -3.03
N GLN A 32 -2.98 -17.94 -1.71
CA GLN A 32 -4.31 -17.67 -1.13
C GLN A 32 -4.92 -16.37 -1.67
N GLY A 33 -4.11 -15.32 -1.80
CA GLY A 33 -4.49 -14.05 -2.41
C GLY A 33 -4.97 -14.20 -3.86
N LEU A 34 -4.33 -15.05 -4.66
CA LEU A 34 -4.76 -15.35 -6.03
C LEU A 34 -6.15 -15.99 -6.07
N TYR A 35 -6.40 -16.99 -5.23
CA TYR A 35 -7.67 -17.73 -5.23
C TYR A 35 -8.82 -16.95 -4.61
N HIS A 36 -8.57 -16.23 -3.53
CA HIS A 36 -9.62 -15.60 -2.74
C HIS A 36 -9.76 -14.10 -2.95
N LYS A 37 -8.83 -13.48 -3.70
CA LYS A 37 -8.79 -12.04 -3.97
C LYS A 37 -8.71 -11.18 -2.70
N ARG A 38 -8.29 -11.78 -1.59
CA ARG A 38 -8.11 -11.16 -0.27
C ARG A 38 -7.15 -12.01 0.56
N PHE A 39 -6.51 -11.39 1.54
CA PHE A 39 -5.64 -12.11 2.49
C PHE A 39 -6.39 -12.51 3.74
N PHE A 40 -6.13 -13.72 4.21
CA PHE A 40 -6.52 -14.26 5.52
C PHE A 40 -5.64 -15.48 5.80
N SER A 41 -5.45 -15.86 7.06
CA SER A 41 -4.80 -17.13 7.39
C SER A 41 -5.33 -17.74 8.67
N ASP A 42 -5.91 -18.93 8.56
CA ASP A 42 -6.25 -19.74 9.75
C ASP A 42 -5.09 -20.65 10.19
N ASN A 43 -3.93 -20.57 9.52
CA ASN A 43 -2.80 -21.45 9.77
C ASN A 43 -1.96 -20.94 10.96
N ARG A 44 -2.00 -21.66 12.08
CA ARG A 44 -1.21 -21.36 13.29
C ARG A 44 0.30 -21.52 13.07
N GLU A 45 0.72 -22.40 12.18
CA GLU A 45 2.15 -22.59 11.86
C GLU A 45 2.68 -21.38 11.07
N LEU A 46 1.85 -20.85 10.17
CA LEU A 46 2.14 -19.62 9.43
C LEU A 46 2.29 -18.43 10.39
N GLU A 47 1.47 -18.36 11.43
CA GLU A 47 1.59 -17.32 12.47
C GLU A 47 2.97 -17.38 13.14
N GLN A 48 3.38 -18.57 13.58
CA GLN A 48 4.66 -18.76 14.24
C GLN A 48 5.83 -18.45 13.30
N GLU A 49 5.74 -18.84 12.03
CA GLU A 49 6.78 -18.61 11.05
C GLU A 49 6.92 -17.12 10.68
N LEU A 50 5.80 -16.42 10.45
CA LEU A 50 5.81 -14.98 10.22
C LEU A 50 6.36 -14.23 11.44
N ARG A 51 6.03 -14.66 12.65
CA ARG A 51 6.60 -14.09 13.88
C ARG A 51 8.11 -14.35 13.98
N LEU A 52 8.61 -15.51 13.56
CA LEU A 52 10.05 -15.78 13.58
C LEU A 52 10.80 -14.95 12.54
N LYS A 53 10.26 -14.84 11.32
CA LYS A 53 10.90 -14.13 10.20
C LYS A 53 10.78 -12.62 10.29
N PHE A 54 9.61 -12.12 10.70
CA PHE A 54 9.28 -10.69 10.68
C PHE A 54 9.01 -10.11 12.07
N GLY A 55 8.88 -10.95 13.11
CA GLY A 55 8.59 -10.49 14.47
C GLY A 55 9.78 -9.80 15.16
N ALA A 56 11.02 -10.05 14.72
CA ALA A 56 12.19 -9.33 15.22
C ALA A 56 12.21 -7.87 14.75
N LEU A 57 11.79 -7.61 13.50
CA LEU A 57 11.58 -6.27 12.96
C LEU A 57 10.47 -5.56 13.75
N ALA A 58 9.34 -6.25 13.93
CA ALA A 58 8.21 -5.79 14.74
C ALA A 58 8.54 -5.46 16.22
N SER A 59 9.51 -6.15 16.83
CA SER A 59 9.83 -6.00 18.27
C SER A 59 10.82 -4.89 18.58
N ARG A 60 11.58 -4.40 17.58
CA ARG A 60 12.61 -3.37 17.78
C ARG A 60 12.02 -1.97 18.06
N GLU A 61 10.79 -1.70 17.62
CA GLU A 61 10.26 -0.32 17.54
C GLU A 61 9.12 -0.03 18.54
N GLY A 62 9.04 -0.80 19.63
CA GLY A 62 8.18 -0.46 20.76
C GLY A 62 6.67 -0.61 20.50
N ASP A 63 6.27 -1.26 19.41
CA ASP A 63 4.87 -1.52 19.12
C ASP A 63 4.33 -2.64 20.02
N HIS A 64 3.86 -2.26 21.21
CA HIS A 64 3.18 -3.14 22.14
C HIS A 64 1.86 -3.72 21.57
N GLN A 65 1.39 -3.30 20.37
CA GLN A 65 0.25 -3.93 19.68
C GLN A 65 0.61 -5.20 18.90
N TYR A 66 1.90 -5.52 18.67
CA TYR A 66 2.29 -6.86 18.20
C TYR A 66 1.95 -7.97 19.21
N LYS A 67 1.50 -7.63 20.42
CA LYS A 67 0.88 -8.58 21.37
C LYS A 67 -0.41 -9.24 20.85
N GLY A 68 -0.92 -8.85 19.68
CA GLY A 68 -2.09 -9.44 19.04
C GLY A 68 -1.88 -9.81 17.57
N PHE A 69 -0.68 -10.20 17.15
CA PHE A 69 -0.49 -10.79 15.83
C PHE A 69 -1.31 -12.09 15.73
N LEU A 70 -2.54 -11.94 15.24
CA LEU A 70 -3.47 -13.03 14.98
C LEU A 70 -3.42 -13.21 13.48
N ALA A 71 -2.68 -14.21 13.00
CA ALA A 71 -2.47 -14.43 11.56
C ALA A 71 -3.78 -14.50 10.74
N LYS A 72 -4.93 -14.67 11.40
CA LYS A 72 -6.27 -14.60 10.83
C LYS A 72 -6.53 -13.38 9.96
N SER A 73 -6.18 -12.19 10.44
CA SER A 73 -6.65 -10.96 9.81
C SER A 73 -5.49 -10.05 9.39
N PRO A 74 -5.44 -9.63 8.12
CA PRO A 74 -4.28 -8.94 7.54
C PRO A 74 -4.00 -7.58 8.16
N GLU A 75 -5.00 -6.93 8.77
CA GLU A 75 -4.81 -5.68 9.51
C GLU A 75 -3.82 -5.79 10.69
N THR A 76 -3.62 -7.02 11.21
CA THR A 76 -2.71 -7.27 12.33
C THR A 76 -1.31 -7.64 11.87
N TRP A 77 -1.10 -7.84 10.57
CA TRP A 77 0.16 -8.31 10.04
C TRP A 77 1.23 -7.21 10.01
N PRO A 78 2.53 -7.54 10.18
CA PRO A 78 3.59 -6.55 10.01
C PRO A 78 3.53 -5.90 8.63
N TRP A 79 3.85 -4.59 8.56
CA TRP A 79 3.94 -3.86 7.29
C TRP A 79 4.88 -4.55 6.31
N ARG A 80 6.05 -5.01 6.79
CA ARG A 80 6.99 -5.80 6.00
C ARG A 80 6.35 -6.95 5.24
N VAL A 81 5.41 -7.68 5.85
CA VAL A 81 4.73 -8.83 5.22
C VAL A 81 3.85 -8.34 4.07
N LEU A 82 3.04 -7.30 4.29
CA LEU A 82 2.14 -6.74 3.29
C LEU A 82 2.90 -6.12 2.11
N VAL A 83 3.97 -5.38 2.41
CA VAL A 83 4.88 -4.80 1.40
C VAL A 83 5.55 -5.90 0.59
N SER A 84 6.05 -6.96 1.25
CA SER A 84 6.67 -8.10 0.54
C SER A 84 5.69 -8.84 -0.35
N LEU A 85 4.42 -8.99 0.07
CA LEU A 85 3.37 -9.58 -0.76
C LEU A 85 3.08 -8.72 -1.99
N TYR A 86 3.03 -7.40 -1.84
CA TYR A 86 2.88 -6.49 -2.98
C TYR A 86 4.07 -6.62 -3.94
N VAL A 87 5.31 -6.57 -3.45
CA VAL A 87 6.53 -6.71 -4.27
C VAL A 87 6.56 -8.03 -5.03
N LEU A 88 6.23 -9.14 -4.36
CA LEU A 88 6.14 -10.44 -5.01
C LEU A 88 5.05 -10.46 -6.10
N ALA A 89 3.91 -9.83 -5.83
CA ALA A 89 2.82 -9.72 -6.79
C ALA A 89 3.14 -8.79 -7.95
N ASP A 90 3.97 -7.77 -7.75
CA ASP A 90 4.52 -6.94 -8.82
C ASP A 90 5.45 -7.77 -9.71
N HIS A 91 6.39 -8.50 -9.09
CA HIS A 91 7.34 -9.35 -9.80
C HIS A 91 6.66 -10.47 -10.63
N LEU A 92 5.58 -11.05 -10.11
CA LEU A 92 4.83 -12.12 -10.77
C LEU A 92 3.65 -11.65 -11.63
N ASP A 93 3.52 -10.33 -11.81
CA ASP A 93 2.42 -9.67 -12.49
C ASP A 93 1.01 -10.11 -12.03
N ALA A 94 0.85 -10.30 -10.72
CA ALA A 94 -0.38 -10.69 -10.08
C ALA A 94 -1.18 -9.47 -9.58
N GLN A 95 -1.79 -8.74 -10.51
CA GLN A 95 -2.62 -7.54 -10.24
C GLN A 95 -3.62 -7.73 -9.09
N VAL A 96 -4.33 -8.86 -9.07
CA VAL A 96 -5.34 -9.15 -8.03
C VAL A 96 -4.74 -9.22 -6.62
N VAL A 97 -3.48 -9.65 -6.50
CA VAL A 97 -2.78 -9.73 -5.22
C VAL A 97 -2.21 -8.37 -4.82
N ARG A 98 -1.76 -7.55 -5.78
CA ARG A 98 -1.38 -6.15 -5.52
C ARG A 98 -2.55 -5.35 -4.95
N ILE A 99 -3.74 -5.52 -5.52
CA ILE A 99 -5.00 -4.93 -5.01
C ILE A 99 -5.28 -5.39 -3.57
N ALA A 100 -5.23 -6.70 -3.32
CA ALA A 100 -5.47 -7.25 -1.99
C ALA A 100 -4.46 -6.75 -0.94
N ALA A 101 -3.20 -6.58 -1.33
CA ALA A 101 -2.17 -6.03 -0.45
C ALA A 101 -2.41 -4.56 -0.11
N VAL A 102 -2.80 -3.75 -1.10
CA VAL A 102 -3.19 -2.35 -0.87
C VAL A 102 -4.38 -2.25 0.08
N ASP A 103 -5.43 -3.05 -0.14
CA ASP A 103 -6.60 -3.06 0.76
C ASP A 103 -6.20 -3.47 2.18
N ALA A 104 -5.37 -4.51 2.33
CA ALA A 104 -4.84 -4.93 3.63
C ALA A 104 -3.99 -3.85 4.33
N MET A 105 -3.15 -3.12 3.59
CA MET A 105 -2.32 -2.04 4.12
C MET A 105 -3.15 -0.86 4.60
N ILE A 106 -4.20 -0.49 3.85
CA ILE A 106 -5.13 0.58 4.27
C ILE A 106 -5.88 0.16 5.53
N LEU A 107 -6.44 -1.06 5.57
CA LEU A 107 -7.15 -1.57 6.75
C LEU A 107 -6.24 -1.65 7.98
N ARG A 108 -5.00 -2.11 7.80
CA ARG A 108 -3.98 -2.08 8.85
C ARG A 108 -3.77 -0.67 9.36
N HIS A 109 -3.50 0.26 8.44
CA HIS A 109 -3.18 1.64 8.76
C HIS A 109 -4.29 2.34 9.56
N GLU A 110 -5.55 2.08 9.20
CA GLU A 110 -6.71 2.63 9.92
C GLU A 110 -6.83 2.13 11.36
N LYS A 111 -6.33 0.92 11.66
CA LYS A 111 -6.31 0.36 13.02
C LYS A 111 -5.04 0.70 13.79
N SER A 112 -3.90 0.77 13.10
CA SER A 112 -2.60 1.08 13.67
C SER A 112 -1.74 1.85 12.67
N ARG A 113 -1.32 3.05 13.08
CA ARG A 113 -0.54 3.97 12.24
C ARG A 113 0.95 3.64 12.17
N LEU A 114 1.40 2.64 12.91
CA LEU A 114 2.82 2.33 13.05
C LEU A 114 3.34 1.64 11.79
N MET A 115 4.11 2.39 11.00
CA MET A 115 4.83 1.96 9.81
C MET A 115 6.28 2.43 9.93
N THR A 116 7.23 1.60 9.53
CA THR A 116 8.67 1.88 9.72
C THR A 116 9.28 2.51 8.48
N PHE A 117 10.35 3.28 8.65
CA PHE A 117 11.14 3.80 7.53
C PHE A 117 11.83 2.67 6.76
N GLU A 118 12.20 1.57 7.41
CA GLU A 118 12.78 0.40 6.75
C GLU A 118 11.77 -0.29 5.80
N ASP A 119 10.48 -0.28 6.11
CA ASP A 119 9.42 -0.82 5.25
C ASP A 119 9.27 0.03 3.98
N ILE A 120 9.37 1.35 4.11
CA ILE A 120 9.34 2.30 3.00
C ILE A 120 10.58 2.12 2.11
N ASP A 121 11.77 2.07 2.72
CA ASP A 121 13.02 1.90 1.98
C ASP A 121 12.99 0.63 1.10
N PHE A 122 12.55 -0.49 1.67
CA PHE A 122 12.39 -1.72 0.91
C PHE A 122 11.34 -1.65 -0.19
N ALA A 123 10.20 -0.98 0.05
CA ALA A 123 9.19 -0.79 -1.00
C ALA A 123 9.79 -0.03 -2.19
N PHE A 124 10.52 1.05 -1.93
CA PHE A 124 11.17 1.86 -2.97
C PHE A 124 12.32 1.09 -3.64
N ALA A 125 13.09 0.29 -2.91
CA ALA A 125 14.15 -0.52 -3.50
C ALA A 125 13.63 -1.63 -4.44
N ASN A 126 12.37 -2.06 -4.30
CA ASN A 126 11.82 -3.25 -4.96
C ASN A 126 10.58 -3.01 -5.83
N THR A 127 10.21 -1.76 -6.09
CA THR A 127 9.07 -1.43 -6.97
C THR A 127 9.46 -0.38 -8.00
N SER A 128 8.68 -0.24 -9.08
CA SER A 128 8.86 0.81 -10.08
C SER A 128 8.44 2.20 -9.56
N PRO A 129 8.94 3.30 -10.15
CA PRO A 129 8.56 4.66 -9.76
C PRO A 129 7.06 4.99 -9.87
N ASP A 130 6.34 4.31 -10.76
CA ASP A 130 4.90 4.46 -10.98
C ASP A 130 4.03 3.53 -10.13
N SER A 131 4.65 2.75 -9.23
CA SER A 131 3.97 1.82 -8.35
C SER A 131 2.94 2.50 -7.44
N LYS A 132 1.72 1.93 -7.39
CA LYS A 132 0.66 2.39 -6.49
C LYS A 132 1.00 2.21 -5.02
N LEU A 133 1.85 1.25 -4.69
CA LEU A 133 2.38 1.10 -3.33
C LEU A 133 3.17 2.34 -2.92
N ARG A 134 4.09 2.84 -3.75
CA ARG A 134 4.86 4.05 -3.44
C ARG A 134 3.94 5.25 -3.21
N SER A 135 2.93 5.44 -4.06
CA SER A 135 1.92 6.50 -3.87
C SER A 135 1.18 6.37 -2.54
N LEU A 136 0.80 5.16 -2.15
CA LEU A 136 0.14 4.90 -0.86
C LEU A 136 1.05 5.28 0.31
N LEU A 137 2.30 4.81 0.30
CA LEU A 137 3.26 5.08 1.38
C LEU A 137 3.56 6.58 1.52
N VAL A 138 3.77 7.28 0.40
CA VAL A 138 3.95 8.74 0.39
C VAL A 138 2.76 9.45 1.00
N HIS A 139 1.53 9.07 0.62
CA HIS A 139 0.34 9.68 1.19
C HIS A 139 0.21 9.36 2.68
N ILE A 140 0.43 8.11 3.10
CA ILE A 140 0.40 7.72 4.52
C ILE A 140 1.35 8.59 5.32
N THR A 141 2.62 8.64 4.92
CA THR A 141 3.62 9.49 5.57
C THR A 141 3.18 10.95 5.58
N THR A 142 2.74 11.49 4.45
CA THR A 142 2.42 12.91 4.33
C THR A 142 1.25 13.34 5.21
N TYR A 143 0.24 12.49 5.42
CA TYR A 143 -0.96 12.86 6.18
C TYR A 143 -0.91 12.44 7.65
N ASP A 144 -0.12 11.44 8.01
CA ASP A 144 -0.05 10.93 9.39
C ASP A 144 1.22 11.36 10.13
N LEU A 145 2.35 11.54 9.45
CA LEU A 145 3.59 11.98 10.11
C LEU A 145 3.60 13.50 10.22
N ASP A 146 3.82 13.97 11.45
CA ASP A 146 4.29 15.32 11.68
C ASP A 146 5.78 15.37 11.33
N ILE A 147 6.06 15.64 10.05
CA ILE A 147 7.42 15.77 9.54
C ILE A 147 8.21 16.86 10.27
N GLY A 148 7.54 17.89 10.81
CA GLY A 148 8.19 18.91 11.62
C GLY A 148 8.73 18.40 12.97
N SER A 149 8.19 17.29 13.46
CA SER A 149 8.56 16.65 14.72
C SER A 149 9.31 15.32 14.52
N THR A 150 9.58 14.94 13.28
CA THR A 150 10.32 13.70 12.95
C THR A 150 11.81 13.93 13.18
N ALA A 151 12.48 13.00 13.87
CA ALA A 151 13.91 13.13 14.11
C ALA A 151 14.66 13.15 12.77
N ARG A 152 15.64 14.04 12.64
CA ARG A 152 16.41 14.17 11.39
C ARG A 152 17.10 12.85 11.04
N GLU A 153 17.55 12.14 12.07
CA GLU A 153 18.24 10.86 12.00
C GLU A 153 17.38 9.79 11.31
N ASP A 154 16.06 9.80 11.53
CA ASP A 154 15.13 8.84 10.92
C ASP A 154 14.91 9.10 9.42
N LEU A 155 15.16 10.33 8.96
CA LEU A 155 15.08 10.70 7.55
C LEU A 155 16.41 10.49 6.81
N ILE A 156 17.52 10.32 7.54
CA ILE A 156 18.83 10.08 6.93
C ILE A 156 18.86 8.66 6.38
N GLY A 157 19.16 8.53 5.08
CA GLY A 157 19.21 7.24 4.39
C GLY A 157 17.92 6.87 3.65
N MET A 158 16.85 7.66 3.81
CA MET A 158 15.62 7.46 3.04
C MET A 158 15.85 7.68 1.54
N PRO A 159 15.14 6.95 0.66
CA PRO A 159 15.20 7.16 -0.78
C PRO A 159 14.91 8.61 -1.17
N ASN A 160 15.75 9.20 -2.02
CA ASN A 160 15.59 10.59 -2.47
C ASN A 160 14.23 10.82 -3.15
N GLU A 161 13.79 9.86 -3.96
CA GLU A 161 12.49 9.91 -4.65
C GLU A 161 11.33 10.00 -3.64
N PHE A 162 11.38 9.21 -2.56
CA PHE A 162 10.40 9.27 -1.49
C PHE A 162 10.38 10.65 -0.82
N LEU A 163 11.54 11.20 -0.46
CA LEU A 163 11.63 12.51 0.20
C LEU A 163 11.12 13.64 -0.71
N VAL A 164 11.42 13.57 -2.01
CA VAL A 164 10.90 14.52 -3.01
C VAL A 164 9.38 14.40 -3.10
N ASP A 165 8.84 13.19 -3.22
CA ASP A 165 7.41 12.96 -3.36
C ASP A 165 6.63 13.42 -2.12
N VAL A 166 7.14 13.14 -0.93
CA VAL A 166 6.59 13.62 0.34
C VAL A 166 6.63 15.14 0.41
N SER A 167 7.75 15.77 0.08
CA SER A 167 7.90 17.23 0.13
C SER A 167 6.95 17.94 -0.85
N MET A 168 6.83 17.40 -2.06
CA MET A 168 5.94 17.92 -3.08
C MET A 168 4.46 17.72 -2.71
N THR A 169 4.11 16.56 -2.15
CA THR A 169 2.75 16.28 -1.66
C THR A 169 2.40 17.18 -0.48
N LEU A 170 3.31 17.36 0.50
CA LEU A 170 3.15 18.29 1.62
C LEU A 170 2.92 19.73 1.16
N SER A 171 3.66 20.18 0.14
CA SER A 171 3.57 21.54 -0.38
C SER A 171 2.25 21.80 -1.11
N ARG A 172 1.61 20.75 -1.62
CA ARG A 172 0.40 20.83 -2.44
C ARG A 172 -0.87 20.42 -1.73
N ARG A 173 -0.78 19.73 -0.59
CA ARG A 173 -1.96 19.28 0.17
C ARG A 173 -2.77 20.50 0.61
N LEU A 174 -4.09 20.42 0.45
CA LEU A 174 -4.97 21.48 0.94
C LEU A 174 -5.15 21.32 2.46
N PRO A 175 -4.93 22.38 3.25
CA PRO A 175 -5.13 22.30 4.69
C PRO A 175 -6.60 21.96 5.00
N ASN A 176 -6.82 20.88 5.74
CA ASN A 176 -8.15 20.46 6.18
C ASN A 176 -8.72 21.35 7.33
N ARG A 177 -7.89 22.21 7.93
CA ARG A 177 -8.25 23.10 9.06
C ARG A 177 -7.55 24.46 8.96
N ARG A 178 -7.96 25.31 8.01
CA ARG A 178 -7.57 26.73 7.98
C ARG A 178 -8.78 27.63 7.76
N CYS A 179 -8.63 28.92 8.06
CA CYS A 179 -9.66 29.91 7.73
C CYS A 179 -9.87 29.97 6.21
N GLN A 180 -11.06 30.43 5.79
CA GLN A 180 -11.47 30.45 4.38
C GLN A 180 -10.46 31.19 3.48
N SER A 181 -9.89 32.30 3.94
CA SER A 181 -8.90 33.06 3.17
C SER A 181 -7.59 32.30 2.96
N CYS A 182 -7.09 31.58 3.97
CA CYS A 182 -5.91 30.73 3.83
C CYS A 182 -6.17 29.52 2.92
N TYR A 183 -7.37 28.93 2.97
CA TYR A 183 -7.75 27.86 2.06
C TYR A 183 -7.81 28.34 0.61
N GLN A 184 -8.48 29.47 0.35
CA GLN A 184 -8.58 30.03 -1.00
C GLN A 184 -7.21 30.46 -1.55
N SER A 185 -6.33 30.98 -0.70
CA SER A 185 -4.95 31.29 -1.09
C SER A 185 -4.21 30.01 -1.50
N ALA A 186 -4.22 28.97 -0.67
CA ALA A 186 -3.59 27.69 -1.02
C ALA A 186 -4.16 27.09 -2.31
N LEU A 187 -5.48 27.17 -2.51
CA LEU A 187 -6.13 26.71 -3.73
C LEU A 187 -5.65 27.47 -4.98
N SER A 188 -5.55 28.80 -4.91
CA SER A 188 -5.07 29.60 -6.04
C SER A 188 -3.61 29.29 -6.38
N TRP A 189 -2.76 29.08 -5.36
CA TRP A 189 -1.36 28.68 -5.56
C TRP A 189 -1.25 27.35 -6.30
N VAL A 190 -2.05 26.34 -5.95
CA VAL A 190 -1.94 25.05 -6.64
C VAL A 190 -2.56 25.08 -8.04
N GLN A 191 -3.63 25.86 -8.25
CA GLN A 191 -4.25 26.00 -9.58
C GLN A 191 -3.37 26.74 -10.60
N GLN A 192 -2.41 27.55 -10.14
CA GLN A 192 -1.46 28.28 -10.99
C GLN A 192 -0.20 27.48 -11.34
N ALA A 193 -0.06 26.23 -10.88
CA ALA A 193 1.09 25.40 -11.22
C ALA A 193 0.94 24.83 -12.65
N ASP A 194 1.59 25.48 -13.62
CA ASP A 194 1.46 25.23 -15.07
C ASP A 194 1.88 23.82 -15.55
N ALA A 195 2.53 23.02 -14.71
CA ALA A 195 2.82 21.62 -15.00
C ALA A 195 2.91 20.80 -13.71
N VAL A 196 1.91 19.96 -13.50
CA VAL A 196 1.97 18.89 -12.51
C VAL A 196 2.64 17.71 -13.22
N PRO A 197 3.83 17.24 -12.82
CA PRO A 197 4.39 16.01 -13.37
C PRO A 197 3.36 14.89 -13.22
N ALA A 198 3.23 14.01 -14.21
CA ALA A 198 2.11 13.06 -14.28
C ALA A 198 1.94 12.14 -13.06
N HIS A 199 3.02 11.93 -12.29
CA HIS A 199 3.01 11.16 -11.04
C HIS A 199 2.54 11.97 -9.81
N PHE A 200 2.48 13.30 -9.90
CA PHE A 200 1.94 14.14 -8.84
C PHE A 200 0.44 14.33 -9.01
N HIS A 201 -0.27 14.28 -7.89
CA HIS A 201 -1.72 14.19 -7.89
C HIS A 201 -2.41 15.53 -7.66
N GLU A 202 -3.69 15.60 -8.03
CA GLU A 202 -4.53 16.76 -7.70
C GLU A 202 -4.58 16.97 -6.18
N PRO A 203 -4.59 18.23 -5.71
CA PRO A 203 -4.66 18.53 -4.29
C PRO A 203 -5.86 17.89 -3.62
N GLN A 204 -5.62 17.11 -2.57
CA GLN A 204 -6.68 16.45 -1.81
C GLN A 204 -6.95 17.20 -0.50
N VAL A 205 -8.24 17.35 -0.18
CA VAL A 205 -8.69 17.78 1.15
C VAL A 205 -8.72 16.54 2.04
N GLY A 206 -7.71 16.38 2.89
CA GLY A 206 -7.58 15.21 3.76
C GLY A 206 -6.97 13.96 3.10
N PRO A 207 -6.80 12.86 3.87
CA PRO A 207 -6.05 11.70 3.42
C PRO A 207 -6.77 10.94 2.29
N PRO A 208 -6.11 10.62 1.16
CA PRO A 208 -6.82 10.10 0.00
C PRO A 208 -7.45 8.71 0.22
N TRP A 209 -6.92 7.85 1.10
CA TRP A 209 -7.59 6.57 1.41
C TRP A 209 -8.93 6.76 2.16
N GLN A 210 -9.09 7.88 2.87
CA GLN A 210 -10.33 8.23 3.56
C GLN A 210 -11.29 8.99 2.63
N THR A 211 -10.77 10.00 1.94
CA THR A 211 -11.56 10.95 1.14
C THR A 211 -11.81 10.48 -0.29
N LEU A 212 -10.88 9.72 -0.87
CA LEU A 212 -11.07 9.02 -2.14
C LEU A 212 -11.51 7.57 -1.91
N ASN A 213 -11.94 6.96 -3.00
CA ASN A 213 -12.21 5.52 -3.08
C ASN A 213 -10.86 4.76 -3.04
N THR A 214 -10.72 3.66 -2.28
CA THR A 214 -9.46 2.88 -2.22
C THR A 214 -9.01 2.36 -3.59
N CYS A 215 -9.95 2.23 -4.54
CA CYS A 215 -9.70 2.03 -5.98
C CYS A 215 -8.63 2.99 -6.56
N TYR A 216 -8.44 4.16 -5.97
CA TYR A 216 -7.38 5.09 -6.34
C TYR A 216 -5.97 4.46 -6.32
N TYR A 217 -5.72 3.55 -5.37
CA TYR A 217 -4.46 2.83 -5.21
C TYR A 217 -4.48 1.45 -5.89
N HIS A 218 -5.57 1.09 -6.57
CA HIS A 218 -5.66 -0.16 -7.31
C HIS A 218 -5.19 0.04 -8.74
N GLU A 219 -4.43 -0.92 -9.23
CA GLU A 219 -4.02 -0.99 -10.63
C GLU A 219 -5.14 -1.64 -11.44
N HIS A 220 -5.41 -1.11 -12.63
CA HIS A 220 -6.47 -1.59 -13.52
C HIS A 220 -5.90 -1.71 -14.93
N SER A 221 -6.17 -2.82 -15.61
CA SER A 221 -5.76 -3.06 -16.98
C SER A 221 -6.71 -2.36 -17.96
N THR A 222 -7.95 -2.12 -17.54
CA THR A 222 -8.99 -1.46 -18.34
C THR A 222 -9.78 -0.43 -17.54
N GLU A 223 -10.39 0.52 -18.25
CA GLU A 223 -11.30 1.49 -17.63
C GLU A 223 -12.62 0.85 -17.15
N GLU A 224 -12.99 -0.32 -17.68
CA GLU A 224 -14.12 -1.10 -17.17
C GLU A 224 -13.79 -1.70 -15.81
N GLU A 225 -12.63 -2.37 -15.67
CA GLU A 225 -12.15 -2.86 -14.37
C GLU A 225 -12.07 -1.75 -13.33
N ARG A 226 -11.59 -0.57 -13.71
CA ARG A 226 -11.53 0.60 -12.84
C ARG A 226 -12.91 1.03 -12.35
N ARG A 227 -13.89 1.12 -13.26
CA ARG A 227 -15.28 1.49 -12.92
C ARG A 227 -15.92 0.46 -12.00
N ASP A 228 -15.74 -0.81 -12.28
CA ASP A 228 -16.27 -1.91 -11.47
C ASP A 228 -15.65 -1.94 -10.07
N CYS A 229 -14.33 -1.76 -9.99
CA CYS A 229 -13.61 -1.66 -8.73
C CYS A 229 -14.08 -0.45 -7.91
N ALA A 230 -14.19 0.73 -8.54
CA ALA A 230 -14.69 1.92 -7.87
C ALA A 230 -16.12 1.71 -7.34
N ALA A 231 -17.01 1.11 -8.14
CA ALA A 231 -18.37 0.81 -7.72
C ALA A 231 -18.41 -0.20 -6.55
N ARG A 232 -17.55 -1.23 -6.56
CA ARG A 232 -17.43 -2.20 -5.48
C ARG A 232 -17.03 -1.53 -4.17
N VAL A 233 -15.92 -0.80 -4.16
CA VAL A 233 -15.40 -0.14 -2.95
C VAL A 233 -16.40 0.89 -2.41
N ALA A 234 -17.08 1.64 -3.29
CA ALA A 234 -18.11 2.59 -2.86
C ALA A 234 -19.27 1.88 -2.12
N ARG A 235 -19.69 0.70 -2.59
CA ARG A 235 -20.70 -0.11 -1.90
C ARG A 235 -20.21 -0.61 -0.54
N GLU A 236 -18.97 -1.10 -0.45
CA GLU A 236 -18.37 -1.57 0.80
C GLU A 236 -18.30 -0.46 1.86
N LYS A 237 -17.81 0.74 1.50
CA LYS A 237 -17.79 1.90 2.41
C LYS A 237 -19.18 2.28 2.93
N VAL A 238 -20.23 2.16 2.10
CA VAL A 238 -21.61 2.44 2.54
C VAL A 238 -22.11 1.38 3.53
N LEU A 239 -21.76 0.10 3.31
CA LEU A 239 -22.14 -0.98 4.21
C LEU A 239 -21.45 -0.84 5.57
N GLU A 240 -20.15 -0.54 5.60
CA GLU A 240 -19.39 -0.32 6.83
C GLU A 240 -19.96 0.82 7.67
N ARG A 241 -20.31 1.95 7.04
CA ARG A 241 -20.95 3.07 7.75
C ARG A 241 -22.28 2.67 8.39
N ARG A 242 -23.11 1.92 7.66
CA ARG A 242 -24.39 1.42 8.18
C ARG A 242 -24.22 0.48 9.36
N GLU A 243 -23.15 -0.32 9.35
CA GLU A 243 -22.84 -1.23 10.45
C GLU A 243 -22.32 -0.47 11.68
N GLN A 244 -21.46 0.53 11.49
CA GLN A 244 -21.01 1.43 12.55
C GLN A 244 -22.16 2.21 13.19
N ASP A 245 -23.12 2.68 12.39
CA ASP A 245 -24.30 3.39 12.89
C ASP A 245 -25.21 2.46 13.70
N ARG A 246 -25.37 1.19 13.28
CA ARG A 246 -26.11 0.19 14.06
C ARG A 246 -25.45 -0.15 15.39
N ASN A 247 -24.12 -0.23 15.42
CA ASN A 247 -23.37 -0.55 16.64
C ASN A 247 -23.28 0.64 17.62
N ARG A 248 -23.71 1.84 17.21
CA ARG A 248 -23.75 3.07 18.04
C ARG A 248 -25.14 3.40 18.59
N GLY A 249 -26.19 2.74 18.11
CA GLY A 249 -27.57 2.86 18.62
C GLY A 249 -27.88 1.80 19.65
#